data_AF-F2J0M1-F1
#
_entry.id   AF-F2J0M1-F1
#
_cell.length_a   1.000
_cell.length_b   1.000
_cell.length_c   1.000
_cell.angle_alpha   90.00
_cell.angle_beta   90.00
_cell.angle_gamma   90.00
#
_symmetry.space_group_name_H-M   'P 1'
#
loop_
_entity.id
_entity.type
_entity.pdbx_description
1 polymer ?
#
loop_
_entity_poly.entity_id
_entity_poly.type
_entity_poly.pdbx_seq_one_letter_code
_entity_poly.pdbx_strand_id
1 'polypeptide(L)'
;MAETKKSSAKVVMGPEQFREWRRSLGLKQKEAADRLGLKKRMIQYYEKGDRDGRPVEIPKSVRLACYALANGISDFDGTCIARTEIEDQHAPSSSPDQARGTVD
;
A
#
# COMPACT_ATOMS: atom_id res chain seq x y z
N MET A 1 9.30 -10.56 -45.53
CA MET A 1 9.52 -9.38 -44.66
C MET A 1 8.76 -9.65 -43.37
N ALA A 2 9.46 -9.85 -42.26
CA ALA A 2 8.82 -10.10 -40.97
C ALA A 2 8.64 -8.76 -40.25
N GLU A 3 7.42 -8.26 -40.18
CA GLU A 3 7.10 -7.06 -39.40
C GLU A 3 7.11 -7.42 -37.92
N THR A 4 8.20 -7.05 -37.24
CA THR A 4 8.29 -7.12 -35.78
C THR A 4 7.34 -6.06 -35.19
N LYS A 5 6.12 -6.48 -34.82
CA LYS A 5 5.22 -5.67 -33.98
C LYS A 5 5.93 -5.35 -32.66
N LYS A 6 6.39 -4.11 -32.53
CA LYS A 6 6.91 -3.54 -31.29
C LYS A 6 5.76 -3.53 -30.28
N SER A 7 5.76 -4.51 -29.38
CA SER A 7 4.77 -4.64 -28.31
C SER A 7 4.81 -3.39 -27.45
N SER A 8 3.69 -2.65 -27.42
CA SER A 8 3.45 -1.59 -26.44
C SER A 8 3.64 -2.19 -25.05
N ALA A 9 4.72 -1.83 -24.35
CA ALA A 9 4.98 -2.31 -23.01
C ALA A 9 3.79 -1.96 -22.10
N LYS A 10 3.01 -2.98 -21.71
CA LYS A 10 1.89 -2.84 -20.78
C LYS A 10 2.48 -2.35 -19.45
N VAL A 11 2.14 -1.13 -19.04
CA VAL A 11 2.53 -0.61 -17.71
C VAL A 11 1.81 -1.43 -16.64
N VAL A 12 2.56 -2.28 -15.94
CA VAL A 12 2.05 -3.18 -14.88
C VAL A 12 2.89 -2.98 -13.62
N MET A 13 2.20 -2.79 -12.49
CA MET A 13 2.82 -2.81 -11.17
C MET A 13 3.08 -4.26 -10.76
N GLY A 14 4.32 -4.60 -10.44
CA GLY A 14 4.71 -5.94 -10.00
C GLY A 14 4.48 -6.20 -8.51
N PRO A 15 4.60 -7.45 -8.04
CA PRO A 15 4.41 -7.82 -6.63
C PRO A 15 5.35 -7.08 -5.67
N GLU A 16 6.63 -6.96 -6.04
CA GLU A 16 7.64 -6.25 -5.27
C GLU A 16 7.33 -4.75 -5.18
N GLN A 17 7.03 -4.11 -6.30
CA GLN A 17 6.63 -2.69 -6.36
C GLN A 17 5.39 -2.41 -5.50
N PHE A 18 4.42 -3.34 -5.47
CA PHE A 18 3.24 -3.21 -4.61
C PHE A 18 3.58 -3.33 -3.12
N ARG A 19 4.48 -4.25 -2.76
CA ARG A 19 5.00 -4.36 -1.40
C ARG A 19 5.77 -3.10 -0.98
N GLU A 20 6.60 -2.55 -1.87
CA GLU A 20 7.37 -1.33 -1.63
C GLU A 20 6.46 -0.13 -1.44
N TRP A 21 5.47 0.06 -2.32
CA TRP A 21 4.44 1.10 -2.18
C TRP A 21 3.75 1.04 -0.81
N ARG A 22 3.35 -0.15 -0.36
CA ARG A 22 2.71 -0.27 0.95
C ARG A 22 3.65 0.15 2.08
N ARG A 23 4.91 -0.29 2.01
CA ARG A 23 5.93 0.00 3.03
C ARG A 23 6.32 1.47 3.04
N SER A 24 6.38 2.15 1.89
CA SER A 24 6.69 3.58 1.82
C SER A 24 5.63 4.45 2.49
N LEU A 25 4.40 3.94 2.60
CA LEU A 25 3.30 4.57 3.35
C LEU A 25 3.22 4.12 4.82
N GLY A 26 4.17 3.29 5.29
CA GLY A 26 4.16 2.75 6.65
C GLY A 26 3.01 1.78 6.96
N LEU A 27 2.24 1.36 5.96
CA LEU A 27 1.00 0.61 6.17
C LEU A 27 1.25 -0.87 6.46
N LYS A 28 0.55 -1.43 7.44
CA LYS A 28 0.41 -2.89 7.60
C LYS A 28 -0.49 -3.45 6.49
N GLN A 29 -0.39 -4.76 6.22
CA GLN A 29 -1.25 -5.40 5.20
C GLN A 29 -2.75 -5.22 5.45
N LYS A 30 -3.18 -5.17 6.71
CA LYS A 30 -4.59 -4.92 7.07
C LYS A 30 -4.99 -3.48 6.73
N GLU A 31 -4.21 -2.50 7.16
CA GLU A 31 -4.46 -1.07 6.91
C GLU A 31 -4.49 -0.75 5.42
N ALA A 32 -3.57 -1.33 4.63
CA ALA A 32 -3.59 -1.20 3.19
C ALA A 32 -4.85 -1.79 2.56
N ALA A 33 -5.34 -2.91 3.10
CA ALA A 33 -6.59 -3.51 2.66
C ALA A 33 -7.79 -2.60 2.97
N ASP A 34 -7.84 -2.06 4.19
CA ASP A 34 -8.89 -1.16 4.64
C ASP A 34 -8.92 0.12 3.77
N ARG A 35 -7.76 0.75 3.52
CA ARG A 35 -7.65 1.94 2.65
C ARG A 35 -7.97 1.69 1.17
N LEU A 36 -7.75 0.47 0.68
CA LEU A 36 -8.07 0.09 -0.69
C LEU A 36 -9.50 -0.46 -0.85
N GLY A 37 -10.25 -0.62 0.25
CA GLY A 37 -11.56 -1.29 0.22
C GLY A 37 -11.47 -2.77 -0.18
N LEU A 38 -10.38 -3.46 0.18
CA LEU A 38 -10.12 -4.85 -0.18
C LEU A 38 -10.05 -5.75 1.05
N LYS A 39 -10.21 -7.06 0.83
CA LYS A 39 -9.90 -8.06 1.87
C LYS A 39 -8.38 -8.15 2.04
N LYS A 40 -7.88 -8.26 3.27
CA LYS A 40 -6.44 -8.47 3.59
C LYS A 40 -5.77 -9.54 2.72
N ARG A 41 -6.49 -10.63 2.42
CA ARG A 41 -5.98 -11.73 1.57
C ARG A 41 -5.63 -11.27 0.14
N MET A 42 -6.30 -10.25 -0.40
CA MET A 42 -5.95 -9.69 -1.71
C MET A 42 -4.58 -9.02 -1.68
N ILE A 43 -4.26 -8.28 -0.61
CA ILE A 43 -2.94 -7.67 -0.40
C ILE A 43 -1.85 -8.76 -0.41
N GLN A 44 -2.11 -9.89 0.25
CA GLN A 44 -1.18 -11.02 0.25
C GLN A 44 -0.97 -11.61 -1.14
N TYR A 45 -2.06 -11.82 -1.91
CA TYR A 45 -1.94 -12.32 -3.29
C TYR A 45 -1.18 -11.36 -4.20
N TYR A 46 -1.40 -10.05 -4.08
CA TYR A 46 -0.68 -9.06 -4.87
C TYR A 46 0.80 -8.98 -4.52
N GLU A 47 1.17 -9.05 -3.25
CA GLU A 47 2.58 -9.08 -2.84
C GLU A 47 3.29 -10.39 -3.16
N LYS A 48 2.55 -11.51 -3.17
CA LYS A 48 3.09 -12.81 -3.53
C LYS A 48 3.21 -12.96 -5.05
N GLY A 49 2.28 -12.34 -5.78
CA GLY A 49 2.15 -12.48 -7.24
C GLY A 49 1.39 -13.73 -7.68
N ASP A 50 0.86 -14.54 -6.76
CA ASP A 50 0.10 -15.75 -7.08
C ASP A 50 -1.04 -16.05 -6.08
N ARG A 51 -2.02 -16.82 -6.56
CA ARG A 51 -3.06 -17.50 -5.78
C ARG A 51 -3.14 -18.94 -6.23
N ASP A 52 -2.89 -19.87 -5.30
CA ASP A 52 -2.96 -21.31 -5.53
C ASP A 52 -2.13 -21.74 -6.75
N GLY A 53 -0.93 -21.17 -6.88
CA GLY A 53 0.01 -21.45 -7.97
C GLY A 53 -0.32 -20.76 -9.29
N ARG A 54 -1.39 -19.96 -9.36
CA ARG A 54 -1.75 -19.16 -10.54
C ARG A 54 -1.29 -17.71 -10.37
N PRO A 55 -0.62 -17.11 -11.37
CA PRO A 55 -0.24 -15.71 -11.31
C PRO A 55 -1.44 -14.79 -11.06
N VAL A 56 -1.25 -13.78 -10.22
CA VAL A 56 -2.26 -12.76 -9.92
C VAL A 56 -1.71 -11.41 -10.37
N GLU A 57 -2.34 -10.84 -11.39
CA GLU A 57 -2.09 -9.44 -11.77
C GLU A 57 -2.81 -8.48 -10.81
N ILE A 58 -2.16 -7.36 -10.51
CA ILE A 58 -2.79 -6.25 -9.77
C ILE A 58 -3.72 -5.51 -10.74
N PRO A 59 -5.04 -5.40 -10.50
CA PRO A 59 -5.97 -4.74 -11.40
C PRO A 59 -5.66 -3.24 -11.59
N LYS A 60 -6.07 -2.68 -12.74
CA LYS A 60 -5.88 -1.24 -13.03
C LYS A 60 -6.50 -0.35 -11.95
N SER A 61 -7.69 -0.69 -11.45
CA SER A 61 -8.36 0.05 -10.38
C SER A 61 -7.51 0.14 -9.11
N VAL A 62 -6.91 -0.99 -8.71
CA VAL A 62 -6.03 -1.05 -7.54
C VAL A 62 -4.77 -0.20 -7.75
N ARG A 63 -4.13 -0.28 -8.93
CA ARG A 63 -2.95 0.55 -9.22
C ARG A 63 -3.25 2.05 -9.17
N LEU A 64 -4.40 2.47 -9.69
CA LEU A 64 -4.84 3.87 -9.60
C LEU A 64 -5.13 4.30 -8.16
N ALA A 65 -5.76 3.43 -7.36
CA ALA A 65 -5.99 3.69 -5.94
C ALA A 65 -4.68 3.78 -5.15
N CYS A 66 -3.68 2.94 -5.44
CA CYS A 66 -2.34 3.05 -4.86
C CYS A 66 -1.70 4.41 -5.14
N TYR A 67 -1.80 4.88 -6.39
CA TYR A 67 -1.31 6.21 -6.75
C TYR A 67 -2.05 7.33 -6.00
N ALA A 68 -3.39 7.26 -5.89
CA ALA A 68 -4.17 8.23 -5.14
C ALA A 68 -3.72 8.31 -3.66
N LEU A 69 -3.60 7.15 -3.00
CA LEU A 69 -3.15 7.06 -1.61
C LEU A 69 -1.72 7.58 -1.43
N ALA A 70 -0.82 7.34 -2.38
CA ALA A 70 0.54 7.88 -2.35
C ALA A 70 0.60 9.41 -2.48
N ASN A 71 -0.43 10.03 -3.06
CA ASN A 71 -0.60 11.48 -3.15
C ASN A 71 -1.46 12.04 -2.00
N GLY A 72 -1.73 11.23 -0.96
CA GLY A 72 -2.52 11.61 0.20
C GLY A 72 -4.02 11.72 -0.07
N ILE A 73 -4.52 11.22 -1.20
CA ILE A 73 -5.95 11.20 -1.53
C ILE A 73 -6.54 9.92 -0.95
N SER A 74 -7.45 10.06 0.01
CA SER A 74 -8.06 8.94 0.73
C SER A 74 -9.45 8.57 0.24
N ASP A 75 -10.18 9.52 -0.33
CA ASP A 75 -11.52 9.27 -0.88
C ASP A 75 -11.85 10.26 -2.02
N PHE A 76 -12.85 9.92 -2.84
CA PHE A 76 -13.34 10.73 -3.94
C PHE A 76 -14.81 10.42 -4.25
N ASP A 77 -15.66 11.45 -4.22
CA ASP A 77 -17.12 11.31 -4.40
C ASP A 77 -17.61 11.55 -5.85
N GLY A 78 -16.69 11.80 -6.78
CA GLY A 78 -17.02 12.21 -8.15
C GLY A 78 -16.83 13.71 -8.41
N THR A 79 -16.73 14.53 -7.37
CA THR A 79 -16.59 15.99 -7.44
C THR A 79 -15.46 16.54 -6.56
N CYS A 80 -15.29 16.01 -5.36
CA CYS A 80 -14.35 16.46 -4.35
C CYS A 80 -13.44 15.31 -3.89
N ILE A 81 -12.18 15.64 -3.58
CA ILE A 81 -11.23 14.69 -2.99
C ILE A 81 -11.18 14.89 -1.46
N ALA A 82 -11.11 13.79 -0.72
CA ALA A 82 -10.70 13.79 0.68
C ALA A 82 -9.20 13.51 0.78
N ARG A 83 -8.52 14.17 1.71
CA ARG A 83 -7.09 13.94 2.00
C ARG A 83 -6.92 13.37 3.40
N THR A 84 -5.98 12.44 3.56
CA THR A 84 -5.57 11.97 4.88
C THR A 84 -4.39 12.79 5.37
N GLU A 85 -4.49 13.33 6.58
CA GLU A 85 -3.33 13.78 7.35
C GLU A 85 -2.52 12.54 7.72
N ILE A 86 -1.34 12.39 7.14
CA ILE A 86 -0.40 11.32 7.53
C ILE A 86 0.15 11.76 8.88
N GLU A 87 -0.54 11.42 9.96
CA GLU A 87 0.03 11.55 11.30
C GLU A 87 1.23 10.59 11.40
N ASP A 88 2.39 11.15 11.73
CA ASP A 88 3.69 10.49 11.98
C ASP A 88 3.65 9.56 13.21
N GLN A 89 2.62 8.72 13.33
CA GLN A 89 2.43 7.79 14.44
C GLN A 89 3.28 6.53 14.25
N HIS A 90 4.61 6.67 14.26
CA HIS A 90 5.54 5.59 14.59
C HIS A 90 6.85 6.05 15.26
N ALA A 91 6.88 7.24 15.88
CA ALA A 91 7.87 7.48 16.92
C ALA A 91 7.63 6.44 18.04
N PRO A 92 8.63 5.59 18.40
CA PRO A 92 8.48 4.72 19.56
C PRO A 92 8.31 5.64 20.77
N SER A 93 7.20 5.49 21.49
CA SER A 93 6.98 6.14 22.78
C SER A 93 8.03 5.62 23.76
N SER A 94 9.17 6.28 23.84
CA SER A 94 10.09 6.18 24.97
C SER A 94 9.45 6.88 26.16
N SER A 95 8.57 6.18 26.85
CA SER A 95 8.22 6.54 28.23
C SER A 95 9.51 6.44 29.06
N PRO A 96 9.97 7.51 29.72
CA PRO A 96 10.96 7.39 30.76
C PRO A 96 10.27 6.70 31.95
N ASP A 97 10.67 5.46 32.19
CA ASP A 97 10.42 4.75 33.43
C ASP A 97 10.88 5.66 34.59
N GLN A 98 9.91 6.24 35.32
CA GLN A 98 10.22 7.08 36.48
C GLN A 98 10.71 6.16 37.60
N ALA A 99 12.02 5.98 37.64
CA ALA A 99 12.74 5.49 38.80
C ALA A 99 12.47 6.44 39.98
N ARG A 100 11.45 6.12 40.77
CA ARG A 100 11.31 6.66 42.13
C ARG A 100 12.33 5.95 43.00
N GLY A 101 13.46 6.63 43.20
CA GLY A 101 14.31 6.39 44.36
C GLY A 101 13.54 6.77 45.63
N THR A 102 13.42 5.82 46.55
CA THR A 102 13.20 6.13 47.96
C THR A 102 14.53 5.93 48.65
N VAL A 103 15.04 7.04 49.18
CA VAL A 103 16.13 7.12 50.15
C VAL A 103 15.55 7.02 51.57
N ASP A 104 16.41 6.54 52.48
CA ASP A 104 16.27 6.32 53.94
C ASP A 104 15.56 5.04 54.41
#